data_AF-A0A8B7E6A0-F1
#
_entry.id   AF-A0A8B7E6A0-F1
#
_cell.length_a   1.000
_cell.length_b   1.000
_cell.length_c   1.000
_cell.angle_alpha   90.00
_cell.angle_beta   90.00
_cell.angle_gamma   90.00
#
_symmetry.space_group_name_H-M   'P 1'
#
loop_
_entity.id
_entity.type
_entity.pdbx_description
1 polymer ?
#
loop_
_entity_poly.entity_id
_entity_poly.type
_entity_poly.pdbx_seq_one_letter_code
_entity_poly.pdbx_strand_id
1 'polypeptide(L)'
;METGTRIVLLNMENLYESLYDTLNQYYVSLGGKNYVDLGIGTHKVKCRVHEDFRLIVIADKENVYKTFPIPLINRLEKHFLTVVTGMEYSQKELAEKLKKWASDFSSINSSIHEFQPSDSFIGYSENSCAFIVVKLYQKYVRYGEVDPDKISEVDQDMIFEECCQALLKLATPDSLLRVVKTCLKDQFKKYWRIYFVEQYHHSLAEYISNELDNVDNKFMQVTTFSRLLSPTDKESLSNELNDFEIKMISLMQFQTEKSFRDSLHNLCNSESNKKRILIIQANNAQEKSKLIACAQYICRDLQEQFKFKKISILFILQLNYKSKRLDLLSSLSFWDCCHIDELRSSNLPNLIKYCGKSLKEIINLDDVKPKMVQLILGCVQMTIQHLSKIKQMTIEEISKRIDIITNLLTSKPN
;
A
#
# COMPACT_ATOMS: atom_id res chain seq x y z
N MET A 1 33.42 -3.52 -3.65
CA MET A 1 34.51 -3.11 -4.56
C MET A 1 35.52 -4.23 -4.75
N GLU A 2 36.09 -4.75 -3.66
CA GLU A 2 37.11 -5.80 -3.75
C GLU A 2 36.60 -7.14 -4.33
N THR A 3 35.35 -7.49 -4.06
CA THR A 3 34.70 -8.74 -4.50
C THR A 3 34.17 -8.70 -5.94
N GLY A 4 34.26 -7.56 -6.63
CA GLY A 4 33.66 -7.38 -7.97
C GLY A 4 32.13 -7.28 -7.99
N THR A 5 31.47 -7.35 -6.84
CA THR A 5 30.01 -7.27 -6.75
C THR A 5 29.50 -5.90 -7.20
N ARG A 6 28.44 -5.89 -8.01
CA ARG A 6 27.76 -4.68 -8.45
C ARG A 6 27.02 -4.04 -7.27
N ILE A 7 27.09 -2.71 -7.15
CA ILE A 7 26.41 -1.96 -6.09
C ILE A 7 25.42 -0.99 -6.73
N VAL A 8 24.19 -1.00 -6.22
CA VAL A 8 23.15 -0.02 -6.57
C VAL A 8 23.00 0.93 -5.39
N LEU A 9 23.28 2.21 -5.61
CA LEU A 9 23.19 3.25 -4.60
C LEU A 9 21.90 4.04 -4.81
N LEU A 10 21.02 3.94 -3.82
CA LEU A 10 19.81 4.74 -3.68
C LEU A 10 20.18 5.96 -2.83
N ASN A 11 19.94 7.17 -3.34
CA ASN A 11 20.18 8.42 -2.63
C ASN A 11 21.66 8.73 -2.28
N MET A 12 22.44 9.07 -3.31
CA MET A 12 23.90 9.26 -3.26
C MET A 12 24.43 10.50 -2.52
N GLU A 13 23.57 11.42 -2.11
CA GLU A 13 23.98 12.73 -1.57
C GLU A 13 24.95 12.62 -0.40
N ASN A 14 24.69 11.69 0.52
CA ASN A 14 25.46 11.53 1.75
C ASN A 14 26.79 10.78 1.54
N LEU A 15 26.95 10.08 0.41
CA LEU A 15 28.12 9.24 0.13
C LEU A 15 29.06 9.87 -0.89
N TYR A 16 28.68 10.99 -1.49
CA TYR A 16 29.46 11.62 -2.55
C TYR A 16 30.89 11.96 -2.11
N GLU A 17 31.06 12.63 -0.97
CA GLU A 17 32.40 12.99 -0.46
C GLU A 17 33.24 11.76 -0.17
N SER A 18 32.63 10.71 0.39
CA SER A 18 33.29 9.45 0.73
C SER A 18 33.74 8.67 -0.51
N LEU A 19 32.98 8.76 -1.60
CA LEU A 19 33.21 8.03 -2.85
C LEU A 19 33.88 8.88 -3.94
N TYR A 20 34.31 10.10 -3.61
CA TYR A 20 34.78 11.07 -4.61
C TYR A 20 35.90 10.51 -5.50
N ASP A 21 36.97 9.98 -4.90
CA ASP A 21 38.12 9.44 -5.65
C ASP A 21 37.75 8.17 -6.44
N THR A 22 36.78 7.39 -5.94
CA THR A 22 36.21 6.22 -6.64
C THR A 22 35.44 6.63 -7.89
N LEU A 23 34.60 7.66 -7.78
CA LEU A 23 33.79 8.17 -8.89
C LEU A 23 34.64 8.89 -9.94
N ASN A 24 35.79 9.42 -9.54
CA ASN A 24 36.79 9.99 -10.45
C ASN A 24 37.59 8.94 -11.22
N GLN A 25 37.43 7.64 -10.90
CA GLN A 25 38.26 6.56 -11.44
C GLN A 25 39.77 6.82 -11.26
N TYR A 26 40.16 7.49 -10.17
CA TYR A 26 41.56 7.75 -9.83
C TYR A 26 42.19 6.51 -9.20
N TYR A 27 42.43 5.51 -10.04
CA TYR A 27 43.04 4.24 -9.63
C TYR A 27 44.57 4.32 -9.63
N VAL A 28 45.17 3.68 -8.63
CA VAL A 28 46.60 3.39 -8.58
C VAL A 28 46.78 1.90 -8.80
N SER A 29 47.49 1.53 -9.87
CA SER A 29 47.77 0.12 -10.18
C SER A 29 49.04 -0.34 -9.47
N LEU A 30 48.93 -1.36 -8.62
CA LEU A 30 50.06 -1.99 -7.93
C LEU A 30 49.95 -3.51 -8.08
N GLY A 31 50.97 -4.16 -8.62
CA GLY A 31 51.01 -5.62 -8.77
C GLY A 31 49.86 -6.19 -9.61
N GLY A 32 49.47 -5.50 -10.69
CA GLY A 32 48.36 -5.89 -11.56
C GLY A 32 46.96 -5.70 -10.94
N LYS A 33 46.85 -5.03 -9.79
CA LYS A 33 45.58 -4.74 -9.10
C LYS A 33 45.37 -3.24 -9.00
N ASN A 34 44.13 -2.80 -9.18
CA ASN A 34 43.74 -1.40 -9.03
C ASN A 34 43.33 -1.09 -7.59
N TYR A 35 43.76 0.06 -7.09
CA TYR A 35 43.42 0.58 -5.76
C TYR A 35 42.86 1.98 -5.87
N VAL A 36 41.91 2.32 -5.00
CA VAL A 36 41.36 3.68 -4.90
C VAL A 36 41.24 4.11 -3.45
N ASP A 37 41.29 5.41 -3.21
CA ASP A 37 41.06 5.97 -1.88
C ASP A 37 39.53 6.05 -1.62
N LEU A 38 39.11 5.52 -0.48
CA LEU A 38 37.78 5.71 0.08
C LEU A 38 37.88 6.60 1.32
N GLY A 39 37.12 7.70 1.30
CA GLY A 39 37.06 8.64 2.43
C GLY A 39 35.99 8.23 3.43
N ILE A 40 36.31 8.23 4.72
CA ILE A 40 35.35 8.11 5.83
C ILE A 40 35.69 9.23 6.81
N GLY A 41 34.96 10.34 6.72
CA GLY A 41 35.29 11.57 7.43
C GLY A 41 36.67 12.09 7.02
N THR A 42 37.59 12.22 7.99
CA THR A 42 38.97 12.67 7.75
C THR A 42 39.93 11.54 7.35
N HIS A 43 39.49 10.29 7.43
CA HIS A 43 40.34 9.13 7.11
C HIS A 43 40.17 8.72 5.66
N LYS A 44 41.28 8.46 4.96
CA LYS A 44 41.28 7.85 3.63
C LYS A 44 41.93 6.47 3.70
N VAL A 45 41.26 5.48 3.14
CA VAL A 45 41.74 4.08 3.10
C VAL A 45 41.89 3.65 1.65
N LYS A 46 43.02 3.02 1.31
CA LYS A 46 43.22 2.39 -0.01
C LYS A 46 42.48 1.07 -0.07
N CYS A 47 41.51 0.99 -0.96
CA CYS A 47 40.71 -0.20 -1.18
C CYS A 47 40.97 -0.78 -2.57
N ARG A 48 41.14 -2.10 -2.64
CA ARG A 48 41.29 -2.81 -3.91
C ARG A 48 39.97 -2.76 -4.69
N VAL A 49 40.09 -2.53 -5.99
CA VAL A 49 38.96 -2.49 -6.93
C VAL A 49 39.13 -3.64 -7.93
N HIS A 50 38.12 -4.51 -7.96
CA HIS A 50 38.05 -5.61 -8.92
C HIS A 50 37.61 -5.09 -10.30
N GLU A 51 38.08 -5.69 -11.39
CA GLU A 51 37.79 -5.25 -12.76
C GLU A 51 36.29 -5.33 -13.10
N ASP A 52 35.59 -6.35 -12.61
CA ASP A 52 34.13 -6.51 -12.78
C ASP A 52 33.27 -5.61 -11.90
N PHE A 53 33.87 -4.82 -11.00
CA PHE A 53 33.11 -3.93 -10.14
C PHE A 53 32.35 -2.89 -10.96
N ARG A 54 31.03 -2.76 -10.72
CA ARG A 54 30.19 -1.72 -11.31
C ARG A 54 29.38 -1.02 -10.23
N LEU A 55 29.21 0.28 -10.38
CA LEU A 55 28.44 1.13 -9.48
C LEU A 55 27.32 1.79 -10.28
N ILE A 56 26.09 1.62 -9.82
CA ILE A 56 24.89 2.19 -10.44
C ILE A 56 24.26 3.15 -9.44
N VAL A 57 24.02 4.38 -9.85
CA VAL A 57 23.32 5.39 -9.05
C VAL A 57 21.90 5.53 -9.56
N ILE A 58 20.92 5.35 -8.68
CA ILE A 58 19.50 5.58 -9.00
C ILE A 58 19.03 6.77 -8.16
N ALA A 59 18.51 7.78 -8.83
CA ALA A 59 18.01 9.01 -8.22
C ALA A 59 16.91 9.64 -9.07
N ASP A 60 16.01 10.38 -8.40
CA ASP A 60 14.97 11.12 -9.08
C ASP A 60 15.55 12.24 -9.95
N LYS A 61 15.01 12.39 -11.16
CA LYS A 61 15.45 13.40 -12.14
C LYS A 61 15.54 14.79 -11.51
N GLU A 62 14.51 15.21 -10.79
CA GLU A 62 14.48 16.53 -10.14
C GLU A 62 15.55 16.66 -9.06
N ASN A 63 15.79 15.60 -8.29
CA ASN A 63 16.79 15.60 -7.24
C ASN A 63 18.19 15.76 -7.85
N VAL A 64 18.50 14.98 -8.89
CA VAL A 64 19.77 15.11 -9.62
C VAL A 64 20.00 16.53 -10.11
N TYR A 65 18.99 17.20 -10.66
CA TYR A 65 19.16 18.57 -11.15
C TYR A 65 19.27 19.63 -10.05
N LYS A 66 18.68 19.39 -8.87
CA LYS A 66 18.62 20.38 -7.78
C LYS A 66 19.77 20.23 -6.78
N THR A 67 20.16 19.00 -6.44
CA THR A 67 21.06 18.73 -5.30
C THR A 67 22.41 18.18 -5.72
N PHE A 68 22.52 17.47 -6.84
CA PHE A 68 23.78 16.81 -7.18
C PHE A 68 24.80 17.84 -7.68
N PRO A 69 26.05 17.80 -7.17
CA PRO A 69 27.11 18.65 -7.68
C PRO A 69 27.36 18.39 -9.17
N ILE A 70 27.50 19.45 -9.97
CA ILE A 70 27.82 19.36 -11.41
C ILE A 70 29.02 18.41 -11.68
N PRO A 71 30.12 18.44 -10.89
CA PRO A 71 31.24 17.51 -11.09
C PRO A 71 30.85 16.03 -10.96
N LEU A 72 29.88 15.68 -10.12
CA LEU A 72 29.35 14.32 -9.99
C LEU A 72 28.58 13.91 -11.24
N ILE A 73 27.67 14.79 -11.68
CA ILE A 73 26.81 14.56 -12.86
C ILE A 73 27.63 14.34 -14.13
N ASN A 74 28.79 14.98 -14.24
CA ASN A 74 29.67 14.86 -15.40
C ASN A 74 30.52 13.59 -15.43
N ARG A 75 30.59 12.86 -14.31
CA ARG A 75 31.39 11.62 -14.18
C ARG A 75 30.58 10.35 -14.29
N LEU A 76 29.27 10.47 -14.17
CA LEU A 76 28.34 9.36 -14.35
C LEU A 76 27.84 9.33 -15.80
N GLU A 77 27.73 8.12 -16.34
CA GLU A 77 26.95 7.88 -17.53
C GLU A 77 25.46 8.03 -17.18
N LYS A 78 24.73 8.83 -17.98
CA LYS A 78 23.36 9.26 -17.65
C LYS A 78 22.37 8.53 -18.53
N HIS A 79 21.52 7.73 -17.89
CA HIS A 79 20.37 7.09 -18.54
C HIS A 79 19.09 7.55 -17.85
N PHE A 80 18.13 8.01 -18.64
CA PHE A 80 16.79 8.28 -18.15
C PHE A 80 15.95 7.02 -18.34
N LEU A 81 15.63 6.37 -17.23
CA LEU A 81 14.74 5.22 -17.21
C LEU A 81 13.34 5.69 -16.87
N THR A 82 12.42 5.56 -17.82
CA THR A 82 10.98 5.64 -17.55
C THR A 82 10.35 4.30 -17.91
N VAL A 83 9.26 3.93 -17.24
CA VAL A 83 8.53 2.69 -17.56
C VAL A 83 8.18 2.64 -19.05
N VAL A 84 7.72 3.78 -19.57
CA VAL A 84 7.27 3.93 -20.95
C VAL A 84 8.40 3.74 -21.97
N THR A 85 9.66 4.08 -21.63
CA THR A 85 10.79 3.88 -22.55
C THR A 85 11.10 2.40 -22.83
N GLY A 86 10.79 1.50 -21.90
CA GLY A 86 10.99 0.05 -22.07
C GLY A 86 9.79 -0.71 -22.61
N MET A 87 8.67 -0.01 -22.88
CA MET A 87 7.42 -0.66 -23.32
C MET A 87 7.34 -0.81 -24.83
N GLU A 88 6.82 -1.96 -25.25
CA GLU A 88 6.39 -2.24 -26.62
C GLU A 88 5.15 -1.41 -26.99
N TYR A 89 4.84 -1.33 -28.29
CA TYR A 89 3.72 -0.54 -28.79
C TYR A 89 2.37 -1.04 -28.24
N SER A 90 2.13 -2.35 -28.24
CA SER A 90 0.93 -3.00 -27.70
C SER A 90 0.72 -2.67 -26.21
N GLN A 91 1.80 -2.71 -25.42
CA GLN A 91 1.76 -2.36 -23.99
C GLN A 91 1.42 -0.87 -23.79
N LYS A 92 1.93 0.02 -24.63
CA LYS A 92 1.63 1.46 -24.57
C LYS A 92 0.16 1.73 -24.87
N GLU A 93 -0.38 1.09 -25.91
CA GLU A 93 -1.80 1.20 -26.26
C GLU A 93 -2.70 0.73 -25.11
N LEU A 94 -2.36 -0.41 -24.50
CA LEU A 94 -3.08 -0.95 -23.36
C LEU A 94 -3.02 -0.02 -22.14
N ALA A 95 -1.85 0.58 -21.88
CA ALA A 95 -1.69 1.54 -20.78
C ALA A 95 -2.50 2.82 -20.97
N GLU A 96 -2.59 3.35 -22.20
CA GLU A 96 -3.46 4.49 -22.51
C GLU A 96 -4.95 4.12 -22.42
N LYS A 97 -5.34 2.92 -22.88
CA LYS A 97 -6.70 2.39 -22.69
C LYS A 97 -7.07 2.31 -21.19
N LEU A 98 -6.14 1.84 -20.35
CA LEU A 98 -6.32 1.74 -18.90
C LEU A 98 -6.39 3.11 -18.22
N LYS A 99 -5.56 4.06 -18.67
CA LYS A 99 -5.57 5.44 -18.18
C LYS A 99 -6.89 6.14 -18.50
N LYS A 100 -7.42 5.93 -19.71
CA LYS A 100 -8.76 6.41 -20.08
C LYS A 100 -9.84 5.78 -19.20
N TRP A 101 -9.80 4.47 -19.00
CA TRP A 101 -10.72 3.78 -18.10
C TRP A 101 -10.68 4.32 -16.67
N ALA A 102 -9.48 4.57 -16.13
CA ALA A 102 -9.33 5.15 -14.79
C ALA A 102 -9.95 6.56 -14.70
N SER A 103 -9.81 7.36 -15.77
CA SER A 103 -10.45 8.68 -15.87
C SER A 103 -11.97 8.57 -15.97
N ASP A 104 -12.49 7.65 -16.78
CA ASP A 104 -13.93 7.36 -16.92
C ASP A 104 -14.54 6.83 -15.61
N PHE A 105 -13.78 6.05 -14.83
CA PHE A 105 -14.17 5.56 -13.52
C PHE A 105 -14.28 6.68 -12.48
N SER A 106 -13.38 7.66 -12.54
CA SER A 106 -13.32 8.75 -11.55
C SER A 106 -14.17 9.96 -11.90
N SER A 107 -14.32 10.27 -13.19
CA SER A 107 -14.95 11.51 -13.65
C SER A 107 -16.46 11.52 -13.42
N ILE A 108 -16.93 12.52 -12.68
CA ILE A 108 -18.34 12.76 -12.44
C ILE A 108 -18.69 14.10 -13.08
N ASN A 109 -19.79 14.11 -13.83
CA ASN A 109 -20.36 15.34 -14.37
C ASN A 109 -21.03 16.13 -13.24
N SER A 110 -20.24 16.80 -12.40
CA SER A 110 -20.69 17.68 -11.33
C SER A 110 -20.04 19.06 -11.47
N SER A 111 -20.81 20.11 -11.18
CA SER A 111 -20.35 21.49 -11.20
C SER A 111 -19.51 21.89 -9.98
N ILE A 112 -19.44 21.04 -8.94
CA ILE A 112 -18.93 21.44 -7.61
C ILE A 112 -17.48 20.96 -7.39
N HIS A 113 -17.14 19.78 -7.90
CA HIS A 113 -15.80 19.21 -7.72
C HIS A 113 -15.51 18.19 -8.82
N GLU A 114 -14.33 18.30 -9.42
CA GLU A 114 -13.83 17.33 -10.39
C GLU A 114 -12.99 16.27 -9.66
N PHE A 115 -13.33 14.99 -9.85
CA PHE A 115 -12.61 13.88 -9.22
C PHE A 115 -11.56 13.35 -10.18
N GLN A 116 -10.32 13.25 -9.71
CA GLN A 116 -9.22 12.70 -10.50
C GLN A 116 -9.02 11.22 -10.16
N PRO A 117 -8.34 10.44 -11.03
CA PRO A 117 -7.94 9.06 -10.71
C PRO A 117 -7.19 8.92 -9.38
N SER A 118 -6.36 9.91 -9.01
CA SER A 118 -5.68 9.95 -7.70
C SER A 118 -6.61 10.11 -6.50
N ASP A 119 -7.84 10.57 -6.70
CA ASP A 119 -8.86 10.59 -5.64
C ASP A 119 -9.60 9.25 -5.52
N SER A 120 -9.57 8.43 -6.57
CA SER A 120 -10.29 7.17 -6.60
C SER A 120 -9.42 5.97 -6.25
N PHE A 121 -8.19 5.96 -6.76
CA PHE A 121 -7.24 4.88 -6.61
C PHE A 121 -6.07 5.33 -5.76
N ILE A 122 -5.91 4.68 -4.62
CA ILE A 122 -4.92 5.05 -3.62
C ILE A 122 -3.51 4.81 -4.15
N GLY A 123 -2.76 5.91 -4.25
CA GLY A 123 -1.40 5.96 -4.75
C GLY A 123 -1.26 6.08 -6.26
N TYR A 124 -2.34 6.36 -6.98
CA TYR A 124 -2.30 6.58 -8.41
C TYR A 124 -1.46 7.82 -8.78
N SER A 125 -0.45 7.57 -9.61
CA SER A 125 0.38 8.54 -10.32
C SER A 125 0.29 8.35 -11.84
N GLU A 126 0.93 9.23 -12.61
CA GLU A 126 0.91 9.21 -14.08
C GLU A 126 1.44 7.90 -14.69
N ASN A 127 2.37 7.23 -13.99
CA ASN A 127 3.01 6.00 -14.46
C ASN A 127 2.28 4.72 -13.99
N SER A 128 1.25 4.83 -13.17
CA SER A 128 0.56 3.68 -12.55
C SER A 128 0.08 2.65 -13.57
N CYS A 129 -0.61 3.15 -14.61
CA CYS A 129 -1.17 2.29 -15.64
C CYS A 129 -0.08 1.53 -16.39
N ALA A 130 1.02 2.22 -16.73
CA ALA A 130 2.18 1.61 -17.36
C ALA A 130 2.81 0.51 -16.48
N PHE A 131 2.98 0.77 -15.18
CA PHE A 131 3.52 -0.23 -14.24
C PHE A 131 2.64 -1.48 -14.14
N ILE A 132 1.32 -1.30 -14.00
CA ILE A 132 0.37 -2.41 -13.87
C ILE A 132 0.37 -3.25 -15.15
N VAL A 133 0.30 -2.60 -16.32
CA VAL A 133 0.36 -3.27 -17.62
C VAL A 133 1.66 -4.07 -17.74
N VAL A 134 2.82 -3.47 -17.48
CA VAL A 134 4.11 -4.19 -17.58
C VAL A 134 4.15 -5.39 -16.62
N LYS A 135 3.68 -5.24 -15.37
CA LYS A 135 3.65 -6.34 -14.39
C LYS A 135 2.79 -7.50 -14.87
N LEU A 136 1.57 -7.22 -15.33
CA LEU A 136 0.62 -8.26 -15.76
C LEU A 136 1.00 -8.87 -17.10
N TYR A 137 1.51 -8.07 -18.04
CA TYR A 137 2.03 -8.57 -19.30
C TYR A 137 3.22 -9.51 -19.09
N GLN A 138 4.17 -9.14 -18.22
CA GLN A 138 5.29 -10.03 -17.86
C GLN A 138 4.83 -11.32 -17.18
N LYS A 139 3.81 -11.24 -16.31
CA LYS A 139 3.20 -12.43 -15.71
C LYS A 139 2.61 -13.32 -16.81
N TYR A 140 1.84 -12.76 -17.74
CA TYR A 140 1.24 -13.52 -18.84
C TYR A 140 2.30 -14.19 -19.72
N VAL A 141 3.31 -13.43 -20.18
CA VAL A 141 4.39 -13.93 -21.05
C VAL A 141 5.24 -15.00 -20.37
N ARG A 142 5.59 -14.82 -19.07
CA ARG A 142 6.41 -15.81 -18.34
C ARG A 142 5.68 -17.10 -18.01
N TYR A 143 4.39 -17.04 -17.70
CA TYR A 143 3.61 -18.23 -17.34
C TYR A 143 2.98 -18.93 -18.56
N GLY A 144 2.79 -18.22 -19.67
CA GLY A 144 2.08 -18.73 -20.85
C GLY A 144 2.95 -19.39 -21.92
N GLU A 145 4.29 -19.35 -21.84
CA GLU A 145 5.20 -19.74 -22.94
C GLU A 145 4.82 -19.08 -24.30
N VAL A 146 4.12 -17.93 -24.27
CA VAL A 146 3.64 -17.23 -25.46
C VAL A 146 4.69 -16.24 -25.91
N ASP A 147 5.03 -16.31 -27.20
CA ASP A 147 5.87 -15.33 -27.87
C ASP A 147 5.21 -13.94 -27.79
N PRO A 148 5.86 -12.90 -27.25
CA PRO A 148 5.29 -11.56 -27.12
C PRO A 148 4.77 -10.99 -28.46
N ASP A 149 5.32 -11.44 -29.59
CA ASP A 149 4.91 -11.04 -30.93
C ASP A 149 3.62 -11.75 -31.44
N LYS A 150 3.06 -12.69 -30.67
CA LYS A 150 1.86 -13.49 -31.05
C LYS A 150 0.65 -13.29 -30.13
N ILE A 151 0.64 -12.24 -29.32
CA ILE A 151 -0.48 -11.94 -28.41
C ILE A 151 -1.69 -11.49 -29.24
N SER A 152 -2.78 -12.26 -29.15
CA SER A 152 -4.01 -11.97 -29.89
C SER A 152 -4.78 -10.81 -29.24
N GLU A 153 -5.73 -10.21 -29.97
CA GLU A 153 -6.63 -9.18 -29.42
C GLU A 153 -7.40 -9.69 -28.18
N VAL A 154 -7.80 -10.97 -28.19
CA VAL A 154 -8.50 -11.60 -27.06
C VAL A 154 -7.61 -11.65 -25.82
N ASP A 155 -6.33 -11.97 -25.98
CA ASP A 155 -5.36 -11.95 -24.88
C ASP A 155 -5.17 -10.53 -24.33
N GLN A 156 -5.13 -9.52 -25.20
CA GLN A 156 -5.01 -8.13 -24.77
C GLN A 156 -6.23 -7.67 -23.96
N ASP A 157 -7.45 -8.08 -24.34
CA ASP A 157 -8.65 -7.77 -23.57
C ASP A 157 -8.70 -8.50 -22.22
N MET A 158 -8.19 -9.73 -22.13
CA MET A 158 -8.04 -10.42 -20.84
C MET A 158 -7.03 -9.70 -19.93
N ILE A 159 -5.85 -9.33 -20.46
CA ILE A 159 -4.85 -8.56 -19.71
C ILE A 159 -5.42 -7.21 -19.29
N PHE A 160 -6.21 -6.56 -20.16
CA PHE A 160 -6.91 -5.32 -19.83
C PHE A 160 -7.84 -5.47 -18.63
N GLU A 161 -8.67 -6.52 -18.62
CA GLU A 161 -9.58 -6.80 -17.50
C GLU A 161 -8.81 -7.02 -16.20
N GLU A 162 -7.72 -7.79 -16.22
CA GLU A 162 -6.85 -7.97 -15.05
C GLU A 162 -6.22 -6.65 -14.58
N CYS A 163 -5.84 -5.78 -15.51
CA CYS A 163 -5.32 -4.46 -15.19
C CYS A 163 -6.36 -3.57 -14.49
N CYS A 164 -7.61 -3.59 -14.97
CA CYS A 164 -8.73 -2.90 -14.32
C CYS A 164 -8.98 -3.45 -12.91
N GLN A 165 -8.92 -4.77 -12.73
CA GLN A 165 -9.05 -5.40 -11.41
C GLN A 165 -7.91 -5.00 -10.47
N ALA A 166 -6.67 -4.92 -10.96
CA ALA A 166 -5.52 -4.48 -10.18
C ALA A 166 -5.64 -3.01 -9.72
N LEU A 167 -6.18 -2.12 -10.57
CA LEU A 167 -6.53 -0.76 -10.15
C LEU A 167 -7.69 -0.76 -9.15
N LEU A 168 -8.71 -1.60 -9.37
CA LEU A 168 -9.86 -1.69 -8.48
C LEU A 168 -9.47 -2.15 -7.06
N LYS A 169 -8.43 -2.99 -6.92
CA LYS A 169 -7.83 -3.32 -5.61
C LYS A 169 -7.28 -2.10 -4.86
N LEU A 170 -7.05 -0.98 -5.52
CA LEU A 170 -6.59 0.26 -4.91
C LEU A 170 -7.72 1.28 -4.73
N ALA A 171 -8.93 0.95 -5.20
CA ALA A 171 -10.05 1.88 -5.17
C ALA A 171 -10.59 2.07 -3.75
N THR A 172 -11.01 3.30 -3.44
CA THR A 172 -11.76 3.58 -2.22
C THR A 172 -13.23 3.22 -2.39
N PRO A 173 -13.93 2.78 -1.33
CA PRO A 173 -15.31 2.31 -1.43
C PRO A 173 -16.30 3.42 -1.83
N ASP A 174 -16.02 4.67 -1.44
CA ASP A 174 -16.80 5.85 -1.86
C ASP A 174 -16.65 6.13 -3.36
N SER A 175 -15.47 5.86 -3.94
CA SER A 175 -15.22 5.99 -5.38
C SER A 175 -15.99 4.95 -6.18
N LEU A 176 -16.01 3.70 -5.70
CA LEU A 176 -16.84 2.65 -6.29
C LEU A 176 -18.32 3.03 -6.29
N LEU A 177 -18.84 3.57 -5.18
CA LEU A 177 -20.23 4.04 -5.10
C LEU A 177 -20.52 5.19 -6.07
N ARG A 178 -19.52 6.04 -6.37
CA ARG A 178 -19.67 7.15 -7.31
C ARG A 178 -19.77 6.71 -8.77
N VAL A 179 -19.35 5.49 -9.13
CA VAL A 179 -19.46 4.94 -10.50
C VAL A 179 -20.88 5.01 -11.06
N VAL A 180 -21.91 4.93 -10.20
CA VAL A 180 -23.32 5.09 -10.61
C VAL A 180 -23.59 6.44 -11.30
N LYS A 181 -22.75 7.44 -11.04
CA LYS A 181 -22.83 8.81 -11.59
C LYS A 181 -21.82 9.08 -12.71
N THR A 182 -21.05 8.09 -13.15
CA THR A 182 -20.06 8.24 -14.23
C THR A 182 -20.58 7.63 -15.54
N CYS A 183 -19.79 7.72 -16.61
CA CYS A 183 -20.10 7.05 -17.87
C CYS A 183 -20.08 5.51 -17.75
N LEU A 184 -19.51 4.96 -16.68
CA LEU A 184 -19.42 3.51 -16.43
C LEU A 184 -20.55 2.94 -15.55
N LYS A 185 -21.64 3.70 -15.35
CA LYS A 185 -22.78 3.31 -14.51
C LYS A 185 -23.32 1.90 -14.80
N ASP A 186 -23.32 1.47 -16.06
CA ASP A 186 -23.88 0.18 -16.48
C ASP A 186 -23.02 -0.99 -15.99
N GLN A 187 -21.74 -0.75 -15.73
CA GLN A 187 -20.77 -1.71 -15.21
C GLN A 187 -20.69 -1.71 -13.68
N PHE A 188 -21.44 -0.85 -12.98
CA PHE A 188 -21.40 -0.74 -11.52
C PHE A 188 -21.60 -2.09 -10.82
N LYS A 189 -22.55 -2.92 -11.27
CA LYS A 189 -22.78 -4.26 -10.69
C LYS A 189 -21.59 -5.19 -10.85
N LYS A 190 -20.88 -5.11 -11.99
CA LYS A 190 -19.66 -5.88 -12.24
C LYS A 190 -18.58 -5.46 -11.25
N TYR A 191 -18.28 -4.16 -11.16
CA TYR A 191 -17.26 -3.65 -10.24
C TYR A 191 -17.61 -3.87 -8.77
N TRP A 192 -18.89 -3.77 -8.41
CA TRP A 192 -19.38 -4.09 -7.08
C TRP A 192 -19.06 -5.53 -6.69
N ARG A 193 -19.34 -6.48 -7.58
CA ARG A 193 -19.05 -7.90 -7.35
C ARG A 193 -17.55 -8.14 -7.23
N ILE A 194 -16.76 -7.59 -8.14
CA ILE A 194 -15.30 -7.75 -8.11
C ILE A 194 -14.75 -7.22 -6.77
N TYR A 195 -15.11 -5.99 -6.38
CA TYR A 195 -14.57 -5.34 -5.19
C TYR A 195 -14.96 -6.06 -3.89
N PHE A 196 -16.23 -6.42 -3.70
CA PHE A 196 -16.68 -6.97 -2.42
C PHE A 196 -16.66 -8.50 -2.33
N VAL A 197 -16.80 -9.20 -3.46
CA VAL A 197 -16.93 -10.67 -3.47
C VAL A 197 -15.64 -11.34 -3.94
N GLU A 198 -14.99 -10.80 -4.96
CA GLU A 198 -13.79 -11.43 -5.54
C GLU A 198 -12.50 -10.91 -4.87
N GLN A 199 -12.50 -9.65 -4.40
CA GLN A 199 -11.33 -8.99 -3.80
C GLN A 199 -11.43 -8.79 -2.28
N TYR A 200 -12.59 -9.06 -1.65
CA TYR A 200 -12.79 -9.07 -0.19
C TYR A 200 -12.40 -7.78 0.54
N HIS A 201 -12.71 -6.61 -0.03
CA HIS A 201 -12.34 -5.31 0.54
C HIS A 201 -13.03 -4.93 1.87
N HIS A 202 -13.99 -5.72 2.35
CA HIS A 202 -14.77 -5.41 3.56
C HIS A 202 -14.12 -5.85 4.87
N SER A 203 -13.12 -6.74 4.85
CA SER A 203 -12.41 -7.17 6.05
C SER A 203 -10.98 -7.57 5.73
N LEU A 204 -10.04 -7.19 6.59
CA LEU A 204 -8.66 -7.61 6.47
C LEU A 204 -8.52 -9.14 6.59
N ALA A 205 -9.30 -9.78 7.46
CA ALA A 205 -9.20 -11.22 7.69
C ALA A 205 -9.59 -12.02 6.44
N GLU A 206 -10.72 -11.70 5.82
CA GLU A 206 -11.18 -12.38 4.60
C GLU A 206 -10.24 -12.14 3.42
N TYR A 207 -9.72 -10.92 3.27
CA TYR A 207 -8.68 -10.62 2.29
C TYR A 207 -7.43 -11.49 2.48
N ILE A 208 -6.92 -11.58 3.72
CA ILE A 208 -5.74 -12.40 4.03
C ILE A 208 -6.00 -13.88 3.77
N SER A 209 -7.15 -14.41 4.21
CA SER A 209 -7.52 -15.81 4.00
C SER A 209 -7.52 -16.17 2.52
N ASN A 210 -8.11 -15.32 1.67
CA ASN A 210 -8.17 -15.54 0.23
C ASN A 210 -6.79 -15.41 -0.44
N GLU A 211 -6.02 -14.36 -0.13
CA GLU A 211 -4.74 -14.09 -0.79
C GLU A 211 -3.63 -15.08 -0.40
N LEU A 212 -3.75 -15.73 0.76
CA LEU A 212 -2.85 -16.75 1.26
C LEU A 212 -3.38 -18.19 1.06
N ASP A 213 -4.56 -18.34 0.46
CA ASP A 213 -5.09 -19.66 0.13
C ASP A 213 -4.14 -20.36 -0.85
N ASN A 214 -3.70 -21.57 -0.50
CA ASN A 214 -2.71 -22.36 -1.25
C ASN A 214 -1.34 -21.69 -1.50
N VAL A 215 -1.01 -20.57 -0.85
CA VAL A 215 0.29 -19.89 -0.97
C VAL A 215 1.09 -20.03 0.33
N ASP A 216 2.37 -20.40 0.22
CA ASP A 216 3.26 -20.59 1.38
C ASP A 216 3.96 -19.30 1.83
N ASN A 217 4.14 -18.33 0.93
CA ASN A 217 4.78 -17.05 1.21
C ASN A 217 4.26 -16.00 0.23
N LYS A 218 3.87 -14.83 0.75
CA LYS A 218 3.44 -13.69 -0.04
C LYS A 218 3.82 -12.37 0.62
N PHE A 219 4.10 -11.37 -0.20
CA PHE A 219 4.43 -10.01 0.20
C PHE A 219 3.27 -9.09 -0.17
N MET A 220 2.57 -8.60 0.84
CA MET A 220 1.35 -7.81 0.68
C MET A 220 1.51 -6.42 1.31
N GLN A 221 0.86 -5.44 0.71
CA GLN A 221 0.79 -4.08 1.21
C GLN A 221 -0.67 -3.63 1.24
N VAL A 222 -1.21 -3.47 2.44
CA VAL A 222 -2.55 -2.93 2.66
C VAL A 222 -2.44 -1.47 3.09
N THR A 223 -3.18 -0.61 2.41
CA THR A 223 -3.38 0.78 2.83
C THR A 223 -4.73 0.94 3.48
N THR A 224 -4.83 1.81 4.48
CA THR A 224 -6.08 2.01 5.21
C THR A 224 -6.20 3.45 5.72
N PHE A 225 -7.43 3.93 5.86
CA PHE A 225 -7.72 5.17 6.58
C PHE A 225 -8.16 4.93 8.03
N SER A 226 -8.50 3.69 8.37
CA SER A 226 -8.87 3.32 9.74
C SER A 226 -7.68 3.41 10.71
N ARG A 227 -7.98 3.24 12.00
CA ARG A 227 -6.95 3.09 13.03
C ARG A 227 -6.21 1.77 12.82
N LEU A 228 -4.89 1.81 12.97
CA LEU A 228 -4.05 0.60 13.01
C LEU A 228 -4.55 -0.39 14.07
N LEU A 229 -4.25 -1.67 13.86
CA LEU A 229 -4.69 -2.75 14.73
C LEU A 229 -4.00 -2.66 16.10
N SER A 230 -4.79 -2.83 17.16
CA SER A 230 -4.33 -2.92 18.55
C SER A 230 -4.08 -4.39 18.96
N PRO A 231 -3.50 -4.65 20.14
CA PRO A 231 -3.33 -6.03 20.64
C PRO A 231 -4.63 -6.82 20.77
N THR A 232 -5.76 -6.16 21.11
CA THR A 232 -7.07 -6.84 21.16
C THR A 232 -7.57 -7.19 19.76
N ASP A 233 -7.31 -6.34 18.77
CA ASP A 233 -7.64 -6.64 17.37
C ASP A 233 -6.80 -7.81 16.84
N LYS A 234 -5.55 -7.97 17.33
CA LYS A 234 -4.71 -9.13 17.01
C LYS A 234 -5.36 -10.44 17.45
N GLU A 235 -5.94 -10.48 18.64
CA GLU A 235 -6.61 -11.66 19.18
C GLU A 235 -7.84 -12.01 18.34
N SER A 236 -8.68 -11.02 18.02
CA SER A 236 -9.82 -11.20 17.12
C SER A 236 -9.39 -11.71 15.75
N LEU A 237 -8.36 -11.11 15.15
CA LEU A 237 -7.82 -11.53 13.86
C LEU A 237 -7.23 -12.95 13.91
N SER A 238 -6.61 -13.33 15.04
CA SER A 238 -6.06 -14.68 15.22
C SER A 238 -7.17 -15.73 15.35
N ASN A 239 -8.32 -15.37 15.94
CA ASN A 239 -9.51 -16.23 16.01
C ASN A 239 -10.21 -16.39 14.66
N GLU A 240 -10.18 -15.35 13.82
CA GLU A 240 -10.70 -15.41 12.44
C GLU A 240 -9.74 -16.20 11.52
N LEU A 241 -8.42 -16.10 11.76
CA LEU A 241 -7.34 -16.75 11.00
C LEU A 241 -6.71 -17.92 11.77
N ASN A 242 -7.51 -18.90 12.21
CA ASN A 242 -7.09 -20.01 13.08
C ASN A 242 -5.87 -20.83 12.58
N ASP A 243 -5.65 -20.84 11.25
CA ASP A 243 -4.58 -21.57 10.59
C ASP A 243 -3.22 -20.84 10.65
N PHE A 244 -3.21 -19.55 11.01
CA PHE A 244 -2.04 -18.70 10.95
C PHE A 244 -1.59 -18.23 12.34
N GLU A 245 -0.28 -18.26 12.57
CA GLU A 245 0.32 -17.59 13.72
C GLU A 245 0.66 -16.14 13.34
N ILE A 246 -0.02 -15.18 13.98
CA ILE A 246 0.11 -13.76 13.68
C ILE A 246 1.12 -13.11 14.62
N LYS A 247 2.08 -12.39 14.03
CA LYS A 247 2.99 -11.50 14.76
C LYS A 247 2.83 -10.08 14.24
N MET A 248 2.70 -9.13 15.15
CA MET A 248 2.50 -7.72 14.84
C MET A 248 3.67 -6.90 15.37
N ILE A 249 4.21 -6.03 14.53
CA ILE A 249 5.25 -5.09 14.90
C ILE A 249 4.90 -3.69 14.39
N SER A 250 5.18 -2.67 15.20
CA SER A 250 5.11 -1.28 14.76
C SER A 250 6.47 -0.88 14.20
N LEU A 251 6.51 -0.31 12.99
CA LEU A 251 7.77 0.15 12.40
C LEU A 251 8.39 1.28 13.24
N MET A 252 7.58 2.02 13.99
CA MET A 252 8.02 3.14 14.82
C MET A 252 8.78 2.73 16.08
N GLN A 253 8.78 1.44 16.44
CA GLN A 253 9.51 0.97 17.63
C GLN A 253 11.01 0.82 17.36
N PHE A 254 11.44 0.85 16.10
CA PHE A 254 12.83 0.64 15.71
C PHE A 254 13.54 1.96 15.44
N GLN A 255 14.66 2.17 16.13
CA GLN A 255 15.51 3.35 15.94
C GLN A 255 16.61 3.14 14.90
N THR A 256 16.98 1.88 14.64
CA THR A 256 18.09 1.54 13.73
C THR A 256 17.70 0.39 12.81
N GLU A 257 18.31 0.35 11.61
CA GLU A 257 18.16 -0.78 10.68
C GLU A 257 18.56 -2.11 11.35
N LYS A 258 19.63 -2.09 12.15
CA LYS A 258 20.14 -3.28 12.83
C LYS A 258 19.09 -3.87 13.78
N SER A 259 18.45 -3.06 14.62
CA SER A 259 17.44 -3.58 15.55
C SER A 259 16.22 -4.16 14.83
N PHE A 260 15.86 -3.58 13.68
CA PHE A 260 14.81 -4.13 12.82
C PHE A 260 15.23 -5.48 12.21
N ARG A 261 16.44 -5.59 11.64
CA ARG A 261 16.98 -6.85 11.10
C ARG A 261 17.09 -7.94 12.17
N ASP A 262 17.62 -7.61 13.34
CA ASP A 262 17.75 -8.56 14.45
C ASP A 262 16.37 -9.08 14.88
N SER A 263 15.35 -8.22 14.90
CA SER A 263 13.97 -8.64 15.15
C SER A 263 13.47 -9.61 14.08
N LEU A 264 13.67 -9.32 12.79
CA LEU A 264 13.28 -10.21 11.69
C LEU A 264 14.01 -11.56 11.72
N HIS A 265 15.29 -11.59 12.06
CA HIS A 265 16.06 -12.83 12.21
C HIS A 265 15.55 -13.67 13.38
N ASN A 266 15.26 -13.05 14.53
CA ASN A 266 14.67 -13.75 15.67
C ASN A 266 13.32 -14.39 15.31
N LEU A 267 12.53 -13.72 14.48
CA LEU A 267 11.28 -14.27 13.95
C LEU A 267 11.52 -15.49 13.05
N CYS A 268 12.48 -15.41 12.13
CA CYS A 268 12.81 -16.52 11.24
C CYS A 268 13.37 -17.74 11.98
N ASN A 269 14.11 -17.52 13.07
CA ASN A 269 14.73 -18.56 13.89
C ASN A 269 13.73 -19.31 14.77
N SER A 270 12.62 -18.67 15.15
CA SER A 270 11.58 -19.36 15.92
C SER A 270 10.98 -20.55 15.15
N GLU A 271 10.90 -21.71 15.78
CA GLU A 271 10.26 -22.89 15.21
C GLU A 271 8.74 -22.80 15.38
N SER A 272 8.01 -23.04 14.30
CA SER A 272 6.55 -23.10 14.31
C SER A 272 6.08 -24.07 13.22
N ASN A 273 5.11 -24.91 13.55
CA ASN A 273 4.49 -25.85 12.62
C ASN A 273 3.38 -25.20 11.78
N LYS A 274 2.94 -23.98 12.11
CA LYS A 274 1.90 -23.24 11.40
C LYS A 274 2.50 -22.24 10.40
N LYS A 275 1.72 -21.89 9.38
CA LYS A 275 2.02 -20.74 8.52
C LYS A 275 2.01 -19.47 9.38
N ARG A 276 2.94 -18.56 9.11
CA ARG A 276 3.10 -17.33 9.92
C ARG A 276 2.80 -16.10 9.10
N ILE A 277 2.17 -15.12 9.74
CA ILE A 277 1.92 -13.81 9.15
C ILE A 277 2.62 -12.76 10.01
N LEU A 278 3.56 -12.05 9.40
CA LEU A 278 4.19 -10.88 10.00
C LEU A 278 3.49 -9.62 9.50
N ILE A 279 2.78 -8.94 10.39
CA ILE A 279 2.11 -7.67 10.14
C ILE A 279 3.02 -6.54 10.63
N ILE A 280 3.46 -5.70 9.70
CA ILE A 280 4.30 -4.53 9.96
C ILE A 280 3.45 -3.28 9.77
N GLN A 281 3.25 -2.52 10.83
CA GLN A 281 2.37 -1.36 10.83
C GLN A 281 3.17 -0.06 10.77
N ALA A 282 2.76 0.87 9.91
CA ALA A 282 3.34 2.20 9.83
C ALA A 282 2.24 3.26 9.84
N ASN A 283 2.34 4.22 10.76
CA ASN A 283 1.50 5.40 10.77
C ASN A 283 2.08 6.51 9.88
N ASN A 284 1.22 7.41 9.39
CA ASN A 284 1.59 8.53 8.53
C ASN A 284 2.49 8.11 7.36
N ALA A 285 2.02 7.17 6.54
CA ALA A 285 2.85 6.61 5.48
C ALA A 285 3.36 7.68 4.49
N GLN A 286 2.62 8.78 4.31
CA GLN A 286 3.01 9.94 3.49
C GLN A 286 4.31 10.60 3.97
N GLU A 287 4.45 10.82 5.27
CA GLU A 287 5.62 11.52 5.83
C GLU A 287 6.83 10.60 5.94
N LYS A 288 6.59 9.29 6.05
CA LYS A 288 7.61 8.28 6.38
C LYS A 288 7.87 7.31 5.23
N SER A 289 7.60 7.74 4.00
CA SER A 289 7.75 6.94 2.78
C SER A 289 9.15 6.33 2.64
N LYS A 290 10.21 7.10 2.92
CA LYS A 290 11.61 6.61 2.88
C LYS A 290 11.86 5.49 3.89
N LEU A 291 11.34 5.61 5.11
CA LEU A 291 11.49 4.58 6.14
C LEU A 291 10.76 3.29 5.74
N ILE A 292 9.55 3.42 5.20
CA ILE A 292 8.76 2.28 4.69
C ILE A 292 9.51 1.59 3.56
N ALA A 293 10.04 2.35 2.60
CA ALA A 293 10.82 1.81 1.49
C ALA A 293 12.08 1.05 1.98
N CYS A 294 12.80 1.59 2.98
CA CYS A 294 13.93 0.88 3.61
C CYS A 294 13.48 -0.42 4.27
N ALA A 295 12.40 -0.40 5.04
CA ALA A 295 11.88 -1.60 5.71
C ALA A 295 11.44 -2.68 4.70
N GLN A 296 10.78 -2.26 3.62
CA GLN A 296 10.39 -3.14 2.51
C GLN A 296 11.60 -3.73 1.78
N TYR A 297 12.65 -2.93 1.57
CA TYR A 297 13.90 -3.42 0.98
C TYR A 297 14.54 -4.52 1.84
N ILE A 298 14.60 -4.31 3.15
CA ILE A 298 15.15 -5.30 4.11
C ILE A 298 14.30 -6.58 4.08
N CYS A 299 12.98 -6.46 4.03
CA CYS A 299 12.10 -7.62 3.92
C CYS A 299 12.31 -8.40 2.62
N ARG A 300 12.56 -7.70 1.51
CA ARG A 300 12.88 -8.30 0.21
C ARG A 300 14.23 -9.01 0.23
N ASP A 301 15.24 -8.42 0.87
CA ASP A 301 16.57 -9.03 1.06
C ASP A 301 16.49 -10.38 1.80
N LEU A 302 15.53 -10.51 2.71
CA LEU A 302 15.27 -11.74 3.48
C LEU A 302 14.23 -12.68 2.84
N GLN A 303 13.83 -12.44 1.59
CA GLN A 303 12.75 -13.19 0.93
C GLN A 303 12.95 -14.70 0.93
N GLU A 304 14.15 -15.17 0.63
CA GLU A 304 14.42 -16.61 0.58
C GLU A 304 14.20 -17.25 1.95
N GLN A 305 14.67 -16.61 3.03
CA GLN A 305 14.48 -17.09 4.40
C GLN A 305 12.99 -17.17 4.76
N PHE A 306 12.23 -16.14 4.40
CA PHE A 306 10.77 -16.13 4.63
C PHE A 306 10.04 -17.22 3.83
N LYS A 307 10.49 -17.51 2.60
CA LYS A 307 9.95 -18.58 1.78
C LYS A 307 10.23 -19.96 2.39
N PHE A 308 11.46 -20.23 2.82
CA PHE A 308 11.80 -21.49 3.50
C PHE A 308 11.01 -21.72 4.78
N LYS A 309 10.71 -20.64 5.52
CA LYS A 309 10.01 -20.68 6.81
C LYS A 309 8.50 -20.46 6.72
N LYS A 310 7.93 -20.40 5.50
CA LYS A 310 6.49 -20.17 5.22
C LYS A 310 5.91 -18.95 5.96
N ILE A 311 6.63 -17.84 5.90
CA ILE A 311 6.25 -16.58 6.55
C ILE A 311 5.76 -15.62 5.47
N SER A 312 4.50 -15.19 5.55
CA SER A 312 3.96 -14.11 4.72
C SER A 312 4.11 -12.77 5.42
N ILE A 313 4.42 -11.72 4.65
CA ILE A 313 4.64 -10.37 5.18
C ILE A 313 3.53 -9.45 4.69
N LEU A 314 2.94 -8.74 5.63
CA LEU A 314 1.89 -7.76 5.38
C LEU A 314 2.31 -6.41 5.93
N PHE A 315 2.52 -5.43 5.07
CA PHE A 315 2.62 -4.03 5.49
C PHE A 315 1.22 -3.42 5.61
N ILE A 316 0.89 -2.84 6.75
CA ILE A 316 -0.33 -2.03 6.93
C ILE A 316 0.09 -0.57 7.05
N LEU A 317 -0.28 0.22 6.05
CA LEU A 317 0.06 1.64 5.94
C LEU A 317 -1.16 2.50 6.24
N GLN A 318 -1.09 3.23 7.35
CA GLN A 318 -2.14 4.18 7.70
C GLN A 318 -1.95 5.48 6.92
N LEU A 319 -3.01 5.89 6.23
CA LEU A 319 -3.06 7.12 5.44
C LEU A 319 -3.84 8.20 6.19
N ASN A 320 -3.44 9.45 5.99
CA ASN A 320 -4.23 10.61 6.37
C ASN A 320 -5.11 11.07 5.19
N TYR A 321 -6.42 11.23 5.41
CA TYR A 321 -7.36 11.76 4.42
C TYR A 321 -6.94 13.10 3.80
N LYS A 322 -6.17 13.92 4.54
CA LYS A 322 -5.73 15.24 4.07
C LYS A 322 -4.58 15.19 3.05
N SER A 323 -3.79 14.10 3.03
CA SER A 323 -2.64 13.95 2.13
C SER A 323 -2.84 12.74 1.22
N LYS A 324 -3.54 12.96 0.11
CA LYS A 324 -3.87 11.88 -0.85
C LYS A 324 -2.69 11.41 -1.71
N ARG A 325 -1.56 12.12 -1.70
CA ARG A 325 -0.39 11.76 -2.51
C ARG A 325 0.55 10.86 -1.71
N LEU A 326 0.50 9.57 -1.99
CA LEU A 326 1.55 8.63 -1.62
C LEU A 326 1.92 7.85 -2.88
N ASP A 327 3.16 7.93 -3.35
CA ASP A 327 3.65 7.08 -4.45
C ASP A 327 3.85 5.63 -3.98
N LEU A 328 2.74 4.96 -3.62
CA LEU A 328 2.70 3.54 -3.27
C LEU A 328 3.15 2.66 -4.44
N LEU A 329 3.00 3.17 -5.65
CA LEU A 329 3.07 2.36 -6.87
C LEU A 329 4.48 2.16 -7.41
N SER A 330 5.48 2.85 -6.83
CA SER A 330 6.89 2.50 -7.01
C SER A 330 7.25 1.12 -6.42
N SER A 331 6.41 0.58 -5.53
CA SER A 331 6.59 -0.73 -4.86
C SER A 331 5.83 -1.91 -5.51
N LEU A 332 5.02 -1.65 -6.54
CA LEU A 332 4.11 -2.64 -7.17
C LEU A 332 4.80 -3.85 -7.80
N SER A 333 6.09 -3.75 -8.14
CA SER A 333 6.79 -4.84 -8.82
C SER A 333 6.94 -6.08 -7.95
N PHE A 334 6.96 -5.91 -6.62
CA PHE A 334 7.18 -7.00 -5.66
C PHE A 334 6.04 -7.19 -4.66
N TRP A 335 5.38 -6.10 -4.25
CA TRP A 335 4.32 -6.15 -3.26
C TRP A 335 2.95 -6.19 -3.94
N ASP A 336 2.07 -7.07 -3.46
CA ASP A 336 0.66 -7.06 -3.86
C ASP A 336 -0.09 -6.04 -3.01
N CYS A 337 -0.47 -4.95 -3.68
CA CYS A 337 -1.06 -3.77 -3.05
C CYS A 337 -2.59 -3.87 -3.04
N CYS A 338 -3.19 -3.51 -1.91
CA CYS A 338 -4.63 -3.43 -1.72
C CYS A 338 -4.98 -2.21 -0.84
N HIS A 339 -6.15 -1.61 -1.06
CA HIS A 339 -6.72 -0.61 -0.17
C HIS A 339 -7.92 -1.18 0.59
N ILE A 340 -7.82 -1.25 1.91
CA ILE A 340 -8.91 -1.67 2.80
C ILE A 340 -9.22 -0.49 3.71
N ASP A 341 -10.36 0.17 3.47
CA ASP A 341 -10.73 1.41 4.18
C ASP A 341 -10.83 1.17 5.69
N GLU A 342 -11.53 0.11 6.11
CA GLU A 342 -11.61 -0.34 7.50
C GLU A 342 -11.15 -1.77 7.67
N LEU A 343 -10.16 -1.97 8.55
CA LEU A 343 -9.54 -3.27 8.75
C LEU A 343 -10.42 -4.23 9.56
N ARG A 344 -11.38 -3.72 10.35
CA ARG A 344 -12.18 -4.49 11.32
C ARG A 344 -13.56 -4.84 10.77
N SER A 345 -13.92 -6.12 10.85
CA SER A 345 -15.23 -6.68 10.47
C SER A 345 -16.40 -6.19 11.33
N SER A 346 -16.15 -5.84 12.60
CA SER A 346 -17.19 -5.62 13.61
C SER A 346 -17.83 -4.23 13.60
N ASN A 347 -17.08 -3.20 13.18
CA ASN A 347 -17.43 -1.80 13.46
C ASN A 347 -18.33 -1.15 12.41
N LEU A 348 -18.31 -1.60 11.16
CA LEU A 348 -19.06 -0.95 10.09
C LEU A 348 -20.38 -1.65 9.78
N PRO A 349 -21.38 -0.88 9.31
CA PRO A 349 -22.51 -1.45 8.60
C PRO A 349 -22.03 -2.12 7.31
N ASN A 350 -22.55 -3.33 7.03
CA ASN A 350 -22.24 -4.02 5.80
C ASN A 350 -22.80 -3.22 4.62
N LEU A 351 -21.93 -2.49 3.91
CA LEU A 351 -22.30 -1.63 2.78
C LEU A 351 -23.08 -2.42 1.71
N ILE A 352 -22.78 -3.71 1.56
CA ILE A 352 -23.48 -4.64 0.67
C ILE A 352 -24.94 -4.82 1.09
N LYS A 353 -25.22 -4.89 2.39
CA LYS A 353 -26.60 -5.02 2.89
C LYS A 353 -27.42 -3.74 2.71
N TYR A 354 -26.78 -2.56 2.70
CA TYR A 354 -27.46 -1.27 2.80
C TYR A 354 -27.49 -0.49 1.48
N CYS A 355 -26.62 -0.82 0.53
CA CYS A 355 -26.59 -0.16 -0.76
C CYS A 355 -27.95 -0.23 -1.47
N GLY A 356 -28.47 0.93 -1.89
CA GLY A 356 -29.77 1.05 -2.56
C GLY A 356 -31.00 1.09 -1.65
N LYS A 357 -30.84 0.94 -0.32
CA LYS A 357 -31.94 1.05 0.64
C LYS A 357 -32.08 2.46 1.19
N SER A 358 -33.32 2.86 1.48
CA SER A 358 -33.56 4.11 2.21
C SER A 358 -33.17 3.99 3.69
N LEU A 359 -32.91 5.11 4.37
CA LEU A 359 -32.61 5.10 5.80
C LEU A 359 -33.74 4.42 6.61
N LYS A 360 -35.00 4.62 6.20
CA LYS A 360 -36.18 3.98 6.80
C LYS A 360 -36.12 2.46 6.68
N GLU A 361 -35.75 1.94 5.52
CA GLU A 361 -35.59 0.49 5.31
C GLU A 361 -34.43 -0.08 6.13
N ILE A 362 -33.32 0.65 6.24
CA ILE A 362 -32.16 0.21 7.04
C ILE A 362 -32.52 0.11 8.52
N ILE A 363 -33.28 1.08 9.05
CA ILE A 363 -33.72 1.10 10.45
C ILE A 363 -34.64 -0.09 10.77
N ASN A 364 -35.44 -0.54 9.80
CA ASN A 364 -36.37 -1.65 9.97
C ASN A 364 -35.70 -3.04 9.93
N LEU A 365 -34.41 -3.13 9.61
CA LEU A 365 -33.69 -4.41 9.60
C LEU A 365 -33.39 -4.87 11.05
N ASP A 366 -33.82 -6.09 11.40
CA ASP A 366 -33.69 -6.63 12.77
C ASP A 366 -32.23 -6.72 13.25
N ASP A 367 -31.30 -7.11 12.36
CA ASP A 367 -29.85 -7.16 12.63
C ASP A 367 -29.25 -5.81 13.05
N VAL A 368 -29.91 -4.70 12.69
CA VAL A 368 -29.38 -3.33 12.78
C VAL A 368 -29.88 -2.63 14.04
N LYS A 369 -30.97 -3.12 14.65
CA LYS A 369 -31.56 -2.57 15.88
C LYS A 369 -30.55 -2.32 17.02
N PRO A 370 -29.67 -3.26 17.42
CA PRO A 370 -28.71 -3.01 18.50
C PRO A 370 -27.66 -1.95 18.12
N LYS A 371 -27.17 -1.94 16.87
CA LYS A 371 -26.25 -0.91 16.37
C LYS A 371 -26.92 0.46 16.26
N MET A 372 -28.21 0.50 15.91
CA MET A 372 -29.02 1.73 15.88
C MET A 372 -29.27 2.29 17.27
N VAL A 373 -29.50 1.44 18.27
CA VAL A 373 -29.59 1.88 19.66
C VAL A 373 -28.29 2.55 20.10
N GLN A 374 -27.14 1.96 19.76
CA GLN A 374 -25.83 2.60 20.02
C GLN A 374 -25.67 3.94 19.28
N LEU A 375 -26.09 4.01 18.00
CA LEU A 375 -26.05 5.26 17.23
C LEU A 375 -26.94 6.34 17.88
N ILE A 376 -28.16 5.99 18.26
CA ILE A 376 -29.10 6.89 18.94
C ILE A 376 -28.49 7.37 20.25
N LEU A 377 -27.97 6.45 21.08
CA LEU A 377 -27.29 6.79 22.34
C LEU A 377 -26.13 7.78 22.11
N GLY A 378 -25.33 7.59 21.06
CA GLY A 378 -24.28 8.54 20.67
C GLY A 378 -24.80 9.93 20.29
N CYS A 379 -26.01 10.03 19.75
CA CYS A 379 -26.65 11.29 19.36
C CYS A 379 -27.45 11.96 20.50
N VAL A 380 -27.82 11.24 21.56
CA VAL A 380 -28.67 11.75 22.66
C VAL A 380 -28.05 13.00 23.30
N GLN A 381 -26.76 12.95 23.63
CA GLN A 381 -26.08 14.06 24.29
C GLN A 381 -26.09 15.34 23.45
N MET A 382 -25.73 15.26 22.16
CA MET A 382 -25.75 16.41 21.26
C MET A 382 -27.16 16.96 21.06
N THR A 383 -28.16 16.07 20.95
CA THR A 383 -29.55 16.45 20.73
C THR A 383 -30.11 17.20 21.94
N ILE A 384 -29.82 16.73 23.15
CA ILE A 384 -30.23 17.38 24.40
C ILE A 384 -29.49 18.71 24.59
N GLN A 385 -28.21 18.79 24.23
CA GLN A 385 -27.48 20.07 24.22
C GLN A 385 -28.07 21.08 23.23
N HIS A 386 -28.54 20.63 22.07
CA HIS A 386 -29.22 21.52 21.13
C HIS A 386 -30.58 21.98 21.67
N LEU A 387 -31.34 21.08 22.31
CA LEU A 387 -32.61 21.39 22.97
C LEU A 387 -32.43 22.34 24.16
N SER A 388 -31.35 22.21 24.93
CA SER A 388 -31.09 23.11 26.06
C SER A 388 -30.80 24.53 25.61
N LYS A 389 -30.10 24.71 24.49
CA LYS A 389 -29.89 26.03 23.87
C LYS A 389 -31.20 26.67 23.42
N ILE A 390 -32.13 25.88 22.88
CA ILE A 390 -33.45 26.39 22.43
C ILE A 390 -34.36 26.72 23.61
N LYS A 391 -34.35 25.89 24.66
CA LYS A 391 -35.31 25.98 25.78
C LYS A 391 -34.75 26.60 27.07
N GLN A 392 -33.52 27.11 27.05
CA GLN A 392 -32.80 27.65 28.23
C GLN A 392 -32.87 26.71 29.45
N MET A 393 -32.59 25.43 29.21
CA MET A 393 -32.66 24.41 30.27
C MET A 393 -31.50 24.49 31.25
N THR A 394 -31.73 24.12 32.51
CA THR A 394 -30.67 24.04 33.52
C THR A 394 -29.81 22.79 33.34
N ILE A 395 -28.60 22.81 33.89
CA ILE A 395 -27.64 21.68 33.80
C ILE A 395 -28.23 20.40 34.43
N GLU A 396 -29.00 20.54 35.51
CA GLU A 396 -29.66 19.41 36.18
C GLU A 396 -30.75 18.76 35.32
N GLU A 397 -31.53 19.56 34.58
CA GLU A 397 -32.54 19.05 33.67
C GLU A 397 -31.93 18.31 32.47
N ILE A 398 -30.78 18.80 31.97
CA ILE A 398 -30.01 18.16 30.91
C ILE A 398 -29.52 16.78 31.38
N SER A 399 -28.89 16.72 32.55
CA SER A 399 -28.37 15.47 33.12
C SER A 399 -29.50 14.46 33.33
N LYS A 400 -30.60 14.87 33.97
CA LYS A 400 -31.76 14.00 34.22
C LYS A 400 -32.34 13.45 32.91
N ARG A 401 -32.46 14.26 31.85
CA ARG A 401 -32.99 13.78 30.56
C ARG A 401 -32.04 12.83 29.84
N ILE A 402 -30.74 13.08 29.90
CA ILE A 402 -29.74 12.15 29.35
C ILE A 402 -29.86 10.80 30.08
N ASP A 403 -29.92 10.81 31.40
CA ASP A 403 -30.02 9.58 32.20
C ASP A 403 -31.32 8.82 31.92
N ILE A 404 -32.47 9.51 31.87
CA ILE A 404 -33.76 8.88 31.58
C ILE A 404 -33.74 8.21 30.19
N ILE A 405 -33.29 8.92 29.16
CA ILE A 405 -33.29 8.40 27.78
C ILE A 405 -32.29 7.26 27.63
N THR A 406 -31.11 7.39 28.25
CA THR A 406 -30.09 6.33 28.23
C THR A 406 -30.60 5.06 28.91
N ASN A 407 -31.27 5.19 30.06
CA ASN A 407 -31.85 4.07 30.79
C ASN A 407 -32.99 3.39 30.01
N LEU A 408 -33.88 4.16 29.37
CA LEU A 408 -34.98 3.63 28.57
C LEU A 408 -34.49 2.88 27.31
N LEU A 409 -33.38 3.33 26.71
CA LEU A 409 -32.81 2.71 25.51
C LEU A 409 -31.94 1.48 25.83
N THR A 410 -31.41 1.38 27.06
CA THR A 410 -30.56 0.26 27.50
C THR A 410 -31.32 -0.79 28.29
N SER A 411 -32.50 -0.47 28.83
CA SER A 411 -33.38 -1.45 29.46
C SER A 411 -33.85 -2.48 28.43
N LYS A 412 -33.54 -3.76 28.65
CA LYS A 412 -34.09 -4.85 27.85
C LYS A 412 -35.63 -4.82 27.96
N PRO A 413 -36.37 -5.03 26.86
CA PRO A 413 -37.81 -5.23 26.95
C PRO A 413 -38.06 -6.49 27.80
N ASN A 414 -38.90 -6.36 28.83
CA ASN A 414 -39.45 -7.50 29.57
C ASN A 414 -40.35 -8.34 28.68
#